data_AF-A0A1Q7ZPX4-F1
#
_entry.id   AF-A0A1Q7ZPX4-F1
#
_cell.length_a   1.000
_cell.length_b   1.000
_cell.length_c   1.000
_cell.angle_alpha   90.00
_cell.angle_beta   90.00
_cell.angle_gamma   90.00
#
_symmetry.space_group_name_H-M   'P 1'
#
loop_
_entity.id
_entity.type
_entity.pdbx_description
1 polymer ?
#
loop_
_entity_poly.entity_id
_entity_poly.type
_entity_poly.pdbx_seq_one_letter_code
_entity_poly.pdbx_strand_id
1 'polypeptide(L)'
;MRVDTATGESTRLPQPDTVVTGGIDGLYWHEGDLIGVQNVTNPGRVVRIALTDKGTRIADLTVLQSHHHPDFDEPTTGTIANRALHVIGNSYAGHYQPDGAIKNSADLKGTAVIAVPLRR
;
A
#
# COMPACT_ATOMS: atom_id res chain seq x y z
N MET A 1 -1.98 -0.80 13.35
CA MET A 1 -2.54 -0.82 14.74
C MET A 1 -4.04 -0.70 14.64
N ARG A 2 -4.79 -1.21 15.63
CA ARG A 2 -6.22 -0.94 15.77
C ARG A 2 -6.37 0.19 16.79
N VAL A 3 -7.26 1.13 16.52
CA VAL A 3 -7.55 2.25 17.43
C VAL A 3 -9.01 2.18 17.83
N ASP A 4 -9.29 2.20 19.12
CA ASP A 4 -10.63 2.43 19.64
C ASP A 4 -11.00 3.90 19.40
N THR A 5 -12.08 4.14 18.67
CA THR A 5 -12.47 5.51 18.27
C THR A 5 -13.12 6.31 19.39
N ALA A 6 -13.57 5.66 20.46
CA ALA A 6 -14.16 6.33 21.61
C ALA A 6 -13.08 6.75 22.62
N THR A 7 -12.07 5.90 22.85
CA THR A 7 -11.02 6.15 23.86
C THR A 7 -9.71 6.65 23.26
N GLY A 8 -9.48 6.45 21.96
CA GLY A 8 -8.19 6.69 21.32
C GLY A 8 -7.13 5.62 21.65
N GLU A 9 -7.49 4.58 22.40
CA GLU A 9 -6.56 3.51 22.77
C GLU A 9 -6.10 2.75 21.52
N SER A 10 -4.78 2.61 21.37
CA SER A 10 -4.17 1.90 20.25
C SER A 10 -3.63 0.54 20.68
N THR A 11 -4.03 -0.52 19.98
CA THR A 11 -3.51 -1.88 20.17
C THR A 11 -2.74 -2.31 18.92
N ARG A 12 -1.53 -2.84 19.13
CA ARG A 12 -0.77 -3.50 18.05
C ARG A 12 -1.47 -4.81 17.68
N LEU A 13 -1.63 -5.05 16.37
CA LEU A 13 -2.11 -6.33 15.86
C LEU A 13 -0.93 -7.32 15.90
N PRO A 14 -1.05 -8.46 16.59
CA PRO A 14 -0.07 -9.54 16.48
C PRO A 14 0.00 -10.04 15.04
N GLN A 15 1.17 -10.48 14.60
CA GLN A 15 1.41 -11.04 13.27
C GLN A 15 2.43 -12.18 13.33
N PRO A 16 2.44 -13.11 12.36
CA PRO A 16 3.50 -14.09 12.19
C PRO A 16 4.84 -13.42 11.79
N ASP A 17 5.97 -14.03 12.16
CA ASP A 17 7.30 -13.56 11.76
C ASP A 17 7.53 -13.59 10.24
N THR A 18 6.74 -14.38 9.52
CA THR A 18 6.76 -14.47 8.05
C THR A 18 6.05 -13.30 7.36
N VAL A 19 5.39 -12.41 8.10
CA VAL A 19 4.60 -11.30 7.57
C VAL A 19 5.27 -9.95 7.86
N VAL A 20 5.46 -9.16 6.80
CA VAL A 20 6.03 -7.80 6.89
C VAL A 20 4.98 -6.76 6.54
N THR A 21 4.42 -6.08 7.56
CA THR A 21 3.42 -5.00 7.38
C THR A 21 3.98 -3.59 7.56
N GLY A 22 5.31 -3.44 7.57
CA GLY A 22 5.96 -2.13 7.60
C GLY A 22 5.90 -1.40 6.25
N GLY A 23 6.18 -0.10 6.24
CA GLY A 23 6.33 0.66 5.00
C GLY A 23 5.04 0.88 4.22
N ILE A 24 3.91 0.97 4.90
CA ILE A 24 2.59 1.17 4.30
C ILE A 24 2.35 2.68 4.11
N ASP A 25 2.13 3.10 2.87
CA ASP A 25 1.73 4.46 2.50
C ASP A 25 0.21 4.60 2.46
N GLY A 26 -0.46 3.82 1.61
CA GLY A 26 -1.92 3.69 1.57
C GLY A 26 -2.44 2.44 2.29
N LEU A 27 -3.47 2.60 3.12
CA LEU A 27 -4.14 1.48 3.82
C LEU A 27 -5.66 1.58 3.71
N TYR A 28 -6.30 0.50 3.24
CA TYR A 28 -7.73 0.46 2.95
C TYR A 28 -8.38 -0.76 3.55
N TRP A 29 -9.64 -0.64 3.98
CA TRP A 29 -10.47 -1.78 4.36
C TRP A 29 -11.17 -2.37 3.13
N HIS A 30 -11.14 -3.70 2.97
CA HIS A 30 -11.87 -4.38 1.91
C HIS A 30 -12.29 -5.80 2.32
N GLU A 31 -13.60 -6.06 2.33
CA GLU A 31 -14.20 -7.40 2.55
C GLU A 31 -13.67 -8.18 3.79
N GLY A 32 -13.31 -7.49 4.88
CA GLY A 32 -12.81 -8.15 6.10
C GLY A 32 -11.29 -8.10 6.28
N ASP A 33 -10.58 -7.73 5.22
CA ASP A 33 -9.12 -7.62 5.18
C ASP A 33 -8.68 -6.17 5.02
N LEU A 34 -7.35 -5.97 5.10
CA LEU A 34 -6.72 -4.71 4.74
C LEU A 34 -6.00 -4.82 3.41
N ILE A 35 -6.09 -3.79 2.58
CA ILE A 35 -5.26 -3.62 1.39
C ILE A 35 -4.22 -2.55 1.70
N GLY A 36 -2.94 -2.92 1.62
CA GLY A 36 -1.83 -2.03 1.88
C GLY A 36 -1.05 -1.73 0.60
N VAL A 37 -0.56 -0.50 0.46
CA VAL A 37 0.44 -0.12 -0.53
C VAL A 37 1.77 0.05 0.18
N GLN A 38 2.75 -0.78 -0.14
CA GLN A 38 4.10 -0.70 0.39
C GLN A 38 5.00 0.03 -0.61
N ASN A 39 5.44 1.23 -0.24
CA ASN A 39 6.21 2.13 -1.10
C ASN A 39 7.72 2.15 -0.79
N VAL A 40 8.12 1.66 0.38
CA VAL A 40 9.52 1.58 0.83
C VAL A 40 10.07 0.14 0.86
N THR A 41 9.36 -0.81 0.24
CA THR A 41 9.89 -2.13 -0.08
C THR A 41 10.50 -2.11 -1.48
N ASN A 42 11.49 -2.95 -1.75
CA ASN A 42 12.02 -3.15 -3.09
C ASN A 42 11.75 -4.59 -3.56
N PRO A 43 10.89 -4.81 -4.55
CA PRO A 43 10.05 -3.82 -5.27
C PRO A 43 8.92 -3.23 -4.40
N GLY A 44 8.39 -2.07 -4.80
CA GLY A 44 7.12 -1.57 -4.29
C GLY A 44 6.00 -2.57 -4.58
N ARG A 45 4.96 -2.63 -3.74
CA ARG A 45 3.88 -3.64 -3.88
C ARG A 45 2.54 -3.22 -3.28
N VAL A 46 1.46 -3.70 -3.89
CA VAL A 46 0.13 -3.76 -3.25
C VAL A 46 -0.03 -5.13 -2.62
N VAL A 47 -0.50 -5.15 -1.37
CA VAL A 47 -0.67 -6.37 -0.57
C VAL A 47 -2.08 -6.45 0.00
N ARG A 48 -2.59 -7.67 0.15
CA ARG A 48 -3.73 -7.98 1.01
C ARG A 48 -3.20 -8.54 2.32
N ILE A 49 -3.61 -7.95 3.43
CA ILE A 49 -3.28 -8.37 4.79
C ILE A 49 -4.53 -9.03 5.36
N ALA A 50 -4.49 -10.35 5.47
CA ALA A 50 -5.59 -11.15 5.97
C ALA A 50 -5.76 -10.92 7.48
N LEU A 51 -6.97 -10.62 7.91
CA LEU A 51 -7.28 -10.41 9.32
C LEU A 51 -8.08 -11.58 9.90
N THR A 52 -7.82 -11.91 11.16
CA THR A 52 -8.58 -12.89 11.93
C THR A 52 -9.05 -12.29 13.25
N ASP A 53 -9.84 -13.08 13.99
CA ASP A 53 -10.26 -12.78 15.36
C ASP A 53 -10.98 -11.43 15.42
N LYS A 54 -11.89 -11.20 14.47
CA LYS A 54 -12.63 -9.94 14.29
C LYS A 54 -11.72 -8.71 14.10
N GLY A 55 -10.63 -8.86 13.35
CA GLY A 55 -9.70 -7.77 13.07
C GLY A 55 -8.73 -7.46 14.20
N THR A 56 -8.46 -8.42 15.09
CA THR A 56 -7.53 -8.24 16.22
C THR A 56 -6.17 -8.91 16.00
N ARG A 57 -6.01 -9.71 14.95
CA ARG A 57 -4.75 -10.35 14.58
C ARG A 57 -4.58 -10.42 13.08
N ILE A 58 -3.34 -10.30 12.61
CA ILE A 58 -2.94 -10.53 11.22
C ILE A 58 -2.64 -12.01 11.05
N ALA A 59 -3.26 -12.64 10.05
CA ALA A 59 -3.10 -14.06 9.76
C ALA A 59 -2.05 -14.32 8.68
N ASP A 60 -2.08 -13.53 7.60
CA ASP A 60 -1.20 -13.70 6.44
C ASP A 60 -1.12 -12.43 5.59
N LEU A 61 -0.24 -12.43 4.60
CA LEU A 61 -0.09 -11.36 3.62
C LEU A 61 0.11 -11.93 2.21
N THR A 62 -0.74 -11.50 1.27
CA THR A 62 -0.65 -11.87 -0.15
C THR A 62 -0.27 -10.65 -1.00
N VAL A 63 0.74 -10.78 -1.87
CA VAL A 63 1.08 -9.72 -2.83
C VAL A 63 0.09 -9.76 -4.00
N LEU A 64 -0.58 -8.63 -4.27
CA LEU A 64 -1.56 -8.48 -5.35
C LEU A 64 -0.96 -7.86 -6.61
N GLN A 65 -0.03 -6.93 -6.44
CA GLN A 65 0.69 -6.25 -7.52
C GLN A 65 2.11 -5.94 -7.04
N SER A 66 3.07 -6.06 -7.95
CA SER A 66 4.45 -5.59 -7.75
C SER A 66 5.07 -5.23 -9.11
N HIS A 67 6.38 -5.43 -9.30
CA HIS A 67 7.19 -5.06 -10.48
C HIS A 67 6.71 -5.62 -11.85
N HIS A 68 5.56 -6.28 -11.93
CA HIS A 68 4.99 -6.83 -13.16
C HIS A 68 4.43 -5.74 -14.09
N HIS A 69 4.36 -4.49 -13.64
CA HIS A 69 3.95 -3.34 -14.45
C HIS A 69 5.12 -2.34 -14.53
N PRO A 70 5.52 -1.89 -15.73
CA PRO A 70 6.71 -1.05 -15.92
C PRO A 70 6.62 0.31 -15.22
N ASP A 71 5.40 0.82 -15.02
CA ASP A 71 5.14 2.07 -14.31
C ASP A 71 4.73 1.86 -12.83
N PHE A 72 5.02 0.69 -12.26
CA PHE A 72 4.79 0.39 -10.84
C PHE A 72 6.13 0.31 -10.11
N ASP A 73 6.67 1.48 -9.79
CA ASP A 73 8.02 1.67 -9.26
C ASP A 73 7.96 2.26 -7.84
N GLU A 74 7.29 3.39 -7.69
CA GLU A 74 7.13 4.10 -6.42
C GLU A 74 5.64 4.33 -6.12
N PRO A 75 4.90 3.25 -5.77
CA PRO A 75 3.47 3.33 -5.56
C PRO A 75 3.16 3.99 -4.21
N THR A 76 2.13 4.82 -4.09
CA THR A 76 1.79 5.51 -2.82
C THR A 76 0.36 5.24 -2.38
N THR A 77 -0.55 6.15 -2.71
CA THR A 77 -1.95 6.09 -2.31
C THR A 77 -2.84 5.84 -3.51
N GLY A 78 -4.11 5.65 -3.23
CA GLY A 78 -5.13 5.26 -4.19
C GLY A 78 -6.53 5.28 -3.60
N THR A 79 -7.46 4.72 -4.36
CA THR A 79 -8.86 4.57 -3.97
C THR A 79 -9.44 3.27 -4.47
N ILE A 80 -10.36 2.69 -3.70
CA ILE A 80 -11.10 1.50 -4.12
C ILE A 80 -12.33 1.96 -4.93
N ALA A 81 -12.40 1.51 -6.17
CA ALA A 81 -13.55 1.71 -7.05
C ALA A 81 -13.68 0.50 -7.98
N ASN A 82 -14.92 0.14 -8.37
CA ASN A 82 -15.17 -0.90 -9.36
C ASN A 82 -14.41 -2.22 -9.11
N ARG A 83 -14.34 -2.67 -7.84
CA ARG A 83 -13.66 -3.90 -7.41
C ARG A 83 -12.14 -3.92 -7.66
N ALA A 84 -11.51 -2.76 -7.76
CA ALA A 84 -10.07 -2.61 -7.87
C ALA A 84 -9.56 -1.49 -6.96
N LEU A 85 -8.32 -1.63 -6.50
CA LEU A 85 -7.57 -0.49 -5.97
C LEU A 85 -6.94 0.25 -7.15
N HIS A 86 -7.31 1.51 -7.36
CA HIS A 86 -6.67 2.40 -8.32
C HIS A 86 -5.57 3.16 -7.58
N VAL A 87 -4.31 2.83 -7.87
CA VAL A 87 -3.13 3.30 -7.13
C VAL A 87 -2.24 4.13 -8.05
N ILE A 88 -1.64 5.19 -7.51
CA ILE A 88 -0.56 5.93 -8.18
C ILE A 88 0.65 5.01 -8.21
N GLY A 89 1.16 4.66 -9.39
CA GLY A 89 2.25 3.69 -9.56
C GLY A 89 3.67 4.27 -9.59
N ASN A 90 3.79 5.54 -9.97
CA ASN A 90 5.05 6.26 -10.18
C ASN A 90 4.96 7.67 -9.57
N SER A 91 4.87 7.75 -8.25
CA SER A 91 4.65 9.02 -7.55
C SER A 91 5.81 10.01 -7.69
N TYR A 92 7.03 9.53 -7.92
CA TYR A 92 8.26 10.32 -7.97
C TYR A 92 8.55 11.08 -6.66
N ALA A 93 7.98 10.66 -5.54
CA ALA A 93 8.19 11.28 -4.24
C ALA A 93 9.68 11.31 -3.87
N GLY A 94 10.42 10.24 -4.16
CA GLY A 94 11.86 10.14 -3.96
C GLY A 94 12.72 11.00 -4.89
N HIS A 95 12.14 11.65 -5.90
CA HIS A 95 12.86 12.55 -6.79
C HIS A 95 12.96 13.98 -6.27
N TYR A 96 12.11 14.36 -5.31
CA TYR A 96 12.16 15.70 -4.71
C TYR A 96 13.46 15.92 -3.96
N GLN A 97 14.09 17.07 -4.24
CA GLN A 97 15.28 17.55 -3.57
C GLN A 97 14.91 18.48 -2.40
N PRO A 98 15.82 18.71 -1.43
CA PRO A 98 15.55 19.58 -0.28
C PRO A 98 15.14 21.02 -0.64
N ASP A 99 15.51 21.50 -1.82
CA ASP A 99 15.16 22.81 -2.35
C ASP A 99 13.80 22.84 -3.11
N GLY A 100 13.12 21.69 -3.18
CA GLY A 100 11.86 21.51 -3.89
C GLY A 100 11.99 21.22 -5.39
N ALA A 101 13.21 21.20 -5.94
CA ALA A 101 13.43 20.80 -7.32
C ALA A 101 13.23 19.29 -7.50
N ILE A 102 12.89 18.87 -8.73
CA ILE A 102 12.71 17.46 -9.06
C ILE A 102 13.95 16.96 -9.83
N LYS A 103 14.64 15.97 -9.27
CA LYS A 103 15.80 15.34 -9.90
C LYS A 103 15.40 14.64 -11.19
N ASN A 104 16.16 14.88 -12.26
CA ASN A 104 15.98 14.28 -13.58
C ASN A 104 14.54 14.48 -14.12
N SER A 105 13.98 15.67 -13.98
CA SER A 105 12.59 15.97 -14.39
C SER A 105 12.30 15.68 -15.86
N ALA A 106 13.30 15.76 -16.73
CA ALA A 106 13.18 15.42 -18.15
C ALA A 106 12.94 13.93 -18.43
N ASP A 107 13.28 13.04 -17.48
CA ASP A 107 13.13 11.59 -17.62
C ASP A 107 11.77 11.09 -17.12
N LEU A 108 10.97 11.96 -16.49
CA LEU A 108 9.70 11.59 -15.88
C LEU A 108 8.63 11.34 -16.95
N LYS A 109 7.84 10.29 -16.74
CA LYS A 109 6.67 10.00 -17.54
C LYS A 109 5.42 10.57 -16.88
N GLY A 110 4.31 10.57 -17.60
CA GLY A 110 3.01 10.90 -17.01
C GLY A 110 2.69 9.98 -15.83
N THR A 111 1.97 10.51 -14.83
CA THR A 111 1.53 9.71 -13.69
C THR A 111 0.63 8.57 -14.16
N ALA A 112 1.03 7.35 -13.83
CA ALA A 112 0.28 6.14 -14.07
C ALA A 112 -0.66 5.86 -12.90
N VAL A 113 -1.94 5.70 -13.20
CA VAL A 113 -2.93 5.14 -12.27
C VAL A 113 -3.17 3.70 -12.69
N ILE A 114 -2.82 2.76 -11.80
CA ILE A 114 -2.86 1.33 -12.08
C ILE A 114 -4.03 0.73 -11.32
N ALA A 115 -4.88 0.00 -12.03
CA ALA A 115 -5.98 -0.75 -11.41
C ALA A 115 -5.47 -2.14 -10.97
N VAL A 116 -5.41 -2.36 -9.66
CA VAL A 116 -5.09 -3.66 -9.05
C VAL A 116 -6.40 -4.38 -8.73
N PRO A 117 -6.75 -5.48 -9.42
CA PRO A 117 -7.99 -6.19 -9.16
C PRO A 117 -8.04 -6.76 -7.74
N LEU A 118 -9.12 -6.46 -7.02
CA LEU A 118 -9.41 -7.06 -5.72
C LEU A 118 -10.32 -8.26 -5.95
N ARG A 119 -9.69 -9.38 -6.33
CA ARG A 119 -10.41 -10.66 -6.45
C ARG A 119 -10.70 -11.22 -5.06
N ARG A 120 -11.67 -12.13 -5.00
CA ARG A 120 -11.88 -12.99 -3.82
C ARG A 120 -10.92 -14.16 -3.90
#